data_AF-A0A955P4X8-F1
#
_entry.id   AF-A0A955P4X8-F1
#
_cell.length_a   1.000
_cell.length_b   1.000
_cell.length_c   1.000
_cell.angle_alpha   90.00
_cell.angle_beta   90.00
_cell.angle_gamma   90.00
#
_symmetry.space_group_name_H-M   'P 1'
#
loop_
_entity.id
_entity.type
_entity.pdbx_description
1 polymer ?
#
loop_
_entity_poly.entity_id
_entity_poly.type
_entity_poly.pdbx_seq_one_letter_code
_entity_poly.pdbx_strand_id
1 'polypeptide(L)' 'AVEAGTVIMVGNDRDKIFGEATRLLRDEEAHRSMSQKLNPYGDGHASERILEAILERL' A
#
# COMPACT_ATOMS: atom_id res chain seq x y z
N ALA A 1 -2.40 3.65 4.25
CA ALA A 1 -1.23 3.32 3.40
C ALA A 1 0.07 3.81 4.02
N VAL A 2 0.23 5.12 4.27
CA VAL A 2 1.45 5.67 4.90
C VAL A 2 1.65 5.10 6.32
N GLU A 3 0.63 5.16 7.17
CA GLU A 3 0.68 4.58 8.53
C GLU A 3 0.82 3.05 8.52
N ALA A 4 0.19 2.39 7.55
CA ALA A 4 0.37 0.95 7.30
C ALA A 4 1.77 0.60 6.75
N GLY A 5 2.58 1.62 6.43
CA GLY A 5 3.92 1.48 5.88
C GLY A 5 3.99 0.86 4.49
N THR A 6 2.85 0.77 3.77
CA THR A 6 2.77 0.22 2.41
C THR A 6 3.20 1.21 1.34
N VAL A 7 3.35 2.49 1.71
CA VAL A 7 3.88 3.56 0.85
C VAL A 7 4.81 4.44 1.67
N ILE A 8 5.74 5.11 0.98
CA ILE A 8 6.67 6.09 1.55
C ILE A 8 6.35 7.45 0.94
N MET A 9 6.11 8.47 1.77
CA MET A 9 5.90 9.83 1.30
C MET A 9 7.25 10.54 1.17
N VAL A 10 7.67 10.80 -0.07
CA VAL A 10 8.98 11.40 -0.39
C VAL A 10 8.91 12.87 -0.79
N GLY A 11 7.71 13.39 -1.01
CA GLY A 11 7.50 14.76 -1.50
C GLY A 11 7.86 14.92 -2.99
N ASN A 12 8.25 16.13 -3.39
CA ASN A 12 8.61 16.48 -4.77
C ASN A 12 10.12 16.77 -4.94
N ASP A 13 10.92 16.47 -3.93
CA ASP A 13 12.37 16.61 -3.96
C ASP A 13 12.97 15.50 -4.83
N ARG A 14 13.65 15.89 -5.90
CA ARG A 14 14.22 14.97 -6.88
C ARG A 14 15.21 13.99 -6.26
N ASP A 15 16.09 14.48 -5.38
CA ASP A 15 17.16 13.65 -4.82
C ASP A 15 16.59 12.65 -3.82
N LYS A 16 15.57 13.05 -3.05
CA LYS A 16 14.81 12.11 -2.20
C LYS A 16 14.09 11.03 -3.01
N ILE A 17 13.40 11.42 -4.10
CA ILE A 17 12.70 10.46 -4.96
C ILE A 17 13.70 9.44 -5.53
N PHE A 18 14.82 9.90 -6.08
CA PHE A 18 15.84 9.03 -6.66
C PHE A 18 16.49 8.12 -5.61
N GLY A 19 16.81 8.67 -4.43
CA GLY A 19 17.39 7.93 -3.32
C GLY A 19 16.51 6.79 -2.84
N GLU A 20 15.23 7.06 -2.56
CA GLU A 20 14.29 6.04 -2.06
C GLU A 20 13.98 4.98 -3.12
N ALA A 21 13.81 5.39 -4.39
CA ALA A 21 13.63 4.43 -5.48
C ALA A 21 14.85 3.53 -5.66
N THR A 22 16.07 4.11 -5.61
CA THR A 22 17.32 3.36 -5.72
C THR A 22 17.49 2.39 -4.55
N ARG A 23 17.17 2.82 -3.32
CA ARG A 23 17.19 1.97 -2.13
C ARG A 23 16.28 0.76 -2.33
N LEU A 24 15.01 0.98 -2.69
CA LEU A 24 14.06 -0.13 -2.90
C LEU A 24 14.45 -1.07 -4.04
N LEU A 25 15.18 -0.61 -5.06
CA LEU A 25 15.64 -1.45 -6.17
C LEU A 25 16.91 -2.24 -5.87
N ARG A 26 17.75 -1.77 -4.95
CA ARG A 26 19.09 -2.33 -4.68
C ARG A 26 19.20 -3.05 -3.34
N ASP A 27 18.30 -2.77 -2.41
CA ASP A 27 18.23 -3.41 -1.11
C ASP A 27 17.05 -4.39 -1.09
N GLU A 28 17.39 -5.67 -1.13
CA GLU A 28 16.42 -6.77 -1.15
C GLU A 28 15.60 -6.86 0.14
N GLU A 29 16.18 -6.52 1.29
CA GLU A 29 15.49 -6.52 2.57
C GLU A 29 14.47 -5.38 2.62
N ALA A 30 14.86 -4.18 2.18
CA ALA A 30 13.97 -3.04 2.04
C ALA A 30 12.79 -3.33 1.10
N HIS A 31 13.06 -3.95 -0.05
CA HIS A 31 12.02 -4.33 -1.00
C HIS A 31 11.03 -5.33 -0.39
N ARG A 32 11.55 -6.40 0.21
CA ARG A 32 10.74 -7.47 0.81
C ARG A 32 9.87 -6.98 1.96
N SER A 33 10.44 -6.14 2.83
CA SER A 33 9.71 -5.52 3.94
C SER A 33 8.53 -4.67 3.46
N MET A 34 8.67 -3.99 2.33
CA MET A 34 7.61 -3.15 1.77
C MET A 34 6.56 -3.95 1.00
N SER A 35 6.96 -4.96 0.22
CA SER A 35 6.07 -5.72 -0.66
C SER A 35 5.15 -6.69 0.07
N GLN A 36 5.53 -7.14 1.27
CA GLN A 36 4.76 -8.11 2.05
C GLN A 36 3.67 -7.48 2.94
N LYS A 37 3.58 -6.15 2.98
CA LYS A 37 2.61 -5.49 3.84
C LYS A 37 1.19 -5.63 3.29
N LEU A 38 0.24 -5.87 4.20
CA LEU A 38 -1.17 -6.00 3.87
C LEU A 38 -1.68 -4.73 3.20
N ASN A 39 -2.43 -4.87 2.10
CA ASN A 39 -3.04 -3.73 1.46
C ASN A 39 -4.14 -3.14 2.37
N PRO A 40 -3.98 -1.90 2.89
CA PRO A 40 -4.97 -1.31 3.79
C PRO A 40 -6.28 -0.97 3.09
N TYR A 41 -6.33 -1.01 1.75
CA TYR A 41 -7.53 -0.73 0.97
C TYR A 41 -8.46 -1.94 0.80
N GLY A 42 -8.06 -3.12 1.27
CA GLY A 42 -8.98 -4.25 1.39
C GLY A 42 -8.35 -5.59 1.03
N ASP A 43 -9.20 -6.60 1.18
CA ASP A 43 -8.92 -8.02 1.01
C ASP A 43 -9.56 -8.61 -0.26
N GLY A 44 -10.14 -7.75 -1.11
CA GLY A 44 -10.79 -8.15 -2.36
C GLY A 44 -12.30 -8.46 -2.25
N HIS A 45 -12.91 -8.36 -1.07
CA HIS A 45 -14.33 -8.74 -0.87
C HIS A 45 -15.27 -7.54 -0.76
N ALA A 46 -14.86 -6.36 -1.24
CA ALA A 46 -15.65 -5.14 -1.11
C ALA A 46 -17.02 -5.26 -1.78
N SER A 47 -17.09 -5.80 -3.00
CA SER A 47 -18.35 -5.93 -3.76
C SER A 47 -19.35 -6.87 -3.08
N GLU A 48 -18.87 -8.00 -2.54
CA GLU A 48 -19.69 -8.96 -1.79
C GLU A 48 -20.30 -8.31 -0.55
N ARG A 49 -19.46 -7.67 0.29
CA ARG A 49 -19.91 -6.97 1.51
C ARG A 49 -20.88 -5.82 1.21
N ILE A 50 -20.68 -5.10 0.10
CA ILE A 50 -21.59 -4.04 -0.32
C ILE A 50 -22.95 -4.62 -0.71
N LEU A 51 -22.96 -5.72 -1.48
CA LEU A 51 -24.20 -6.38 -1.88
C LEU A 51 -24.98 -6.90 -0.67
N GLU A 52 -24.31 -7.59 0.26
CA GLU A 52 -24.91 -8.08 1.51
C GLU A 52 -25.53 -6.93 2.32
N ALA A 53 -24.80 -5.84 2.52
CA ALA A 53 -25.29 -4.69 3.27
C ALA A 53 -26.50 -3.99 2.61
N ILE A 54 -26.62 -4.03 1.28
CA ILE A 54 -27.80 -3.52 0.57
C ILE A 54 -28.99 -4.46 0.76
N LEU A 55 -28.78 -5.77 0.66
CA LEU A 55 -29.83 -6.78 0.83
C LEU A 55 -30.36 -6.84 2.26
N GLU A 56 -29.52 -6.67 3.28
CA GLU A 56 -29.92 -6.62 4.70
C GLU A 56 -30.78 -5.40 5.05
N ARG A 57 -30.74 -4.35 4.21
CA ARG A 57 -31.50 -3.10 4.40
C ARG A 57 -32.84 -3.07 3.68
N LEU A 58 -33.16 -4.11 2.89
CA LEU A 58 -34.43 -4.32 2.21
C LEU A 58 -35.33 -5.27 3.00
#